data_AF-A0A812TBD2-F1
#
_entry.id   AF-A0A812TBD2-F1
#
_cell.length_a   1.000
_cell.length_b   1.000
_cell.length_c   1.000
_cell.angle_alpha   90.00
_cell.angle_beta   90.00
_cell.angle_gamma   90.00
#
_symmetry.space_group_name_H-M   'P 1'
#
loop_
_entity.id
_entity.type
_entity.pdbx_description
1 polymer ?
#
loop_
_entity_poly.entity_id
_entity_poly.type
_entity_poly.pdbx_seq_one_letter_code
_entity_poly.pdbx_strand_id
1 'polypeptide(L)'
;MGSHWASNSTDEADFELSFKTSKYDHFPSHDWLTSRWLKLCTMLFIFNSRTAMVATLICSLAVGPTKWETKDSAPKYGDGVEIHISSFCVYLAFLLFFFFWQRIRTLLRRPLVVFLDKLCIAQGNPELKEKGILGLAGFLEKSDHLTILWSAR
;
A
#
# COMPACT_ATOMS: atom_id res chain seq x y z
N MET A 1 3.38 1.46 -7.47
CA MET A 1 2.77 2.72 -7.01
C MET A 1 3.85 3.79 -7.05
N GLY A 2 3.63 4.92 -7.73
CA GLY A 2 4.51 6.08 -7.53
C GLY A 2 4.60 7.07 -8.69
N SER A 3 4.62 6.61 -9.94
CA SER A 3 4.81 7.50 -11.11
C SER A 3 3.70 8.55 -11.23
N HIS A 4 2.43 8.15 -11.08
CA HIS A 4 1.28 9.05 -11.26
C HIS A 4 1.11 10.11 -10.15
N TRP A 5 1.75 9.91 -8.99
CA TRP A 5 1.75 10.86 -7.89
C TRP A 5 2.92 11.85 -7.98
N ALA A 6 3.92 11.57 -8.83
CA ALA A 6 5.13 12.37 -8.99
C ALA A 6 4.88 13.64 -9.81
N SER A 7 3.98 13.61 -10.80
CA SER A 7 3.66 14.79 -11.62
C SER A 7 2.42 15.54 -11.12
N ASN A 8 2.47 16.86 -11.27
CA ASN A 8 1.30 17.74 -11.18
C ASN A 8 0.50 17.80 -12.48
N SER A 9 1.06 17.28 -13.57
CA SER A 9 0.37 17.27 -14.86
C SER A 9 -0.86 16.38 -14.76
N THR A 10 -1.93 16.85 -15.36
CA THR A 10 -3.22 16.17 -15.41
C THR A 10 -3.54 15.99 -16.87
N ASP A 11 -2.76 15.09 -17.48
CA ASP A 11 -2.78 14.87 -18.92
C ASP A 11 -3.89 13.87 -19.26
N GLU A 12 -4.40 13.89 -20.49
CA GLU A 12 -5.41 12.89 -20.93
C GLU A 12 -4.90 11.45 -20.79
N ALA A 13 -3.59 11.24 -20.93
CA ALA A 13 -2.92 9.97 -20.69
C ALA A 13 -3.12 9.43 -19.25
N ASP A 14 -3.28 10.30 -18.24
CA ASP A 14 -3.57 9.86 -16.88
C ASP A 14 -4.99 9.26 -16.77
N PHE A 15 -5.95 9.75 -17.55
CA PHE A 15 -7.31 9.22 -17.58
C PHE A 15 -7.39 7.83 -18.22
N GLU A 16 -6.55 7.57 -19.23
CA GLU A 16 -6.47 6.26 -19.91
C GLU A 16 -5.95 5.13 -19.02
N LEU A 17 -5.29 5.46 -17.90
CA LEU A 17 -4.87 4.49 -16.90
C LEU A 17 -6.01 3.99 -16.02
N SER A 18 -7.14 4.71 -16.01
CA SER A 18 -8.35 4.25 -15.36
C SER A 18 -9.03 3.16 -16.19
N PHE A 19 -9.79 2.31 -15.53
CA PHE A 19 -10.56 1.26 -16.19
C PHE A 19 -11.97 1.21 -15.62
N LYS A 20 -12.92 0.78 -16.45
CA LYS A 20 -14.32 0.64 -16.03
C LYS A 20 -14.47 -0.61 -15.17
N THR A 21 -15.11 -0.46 -14.01
CA THR A 21 -15.45 -1.56 -13.11
C THR A 21 -16.84 -1.32 -12.51
N SER A 22 -17.55 -2.40 -12.18
CA SER A 22 -18.86 -2.32 -11.53
C SER A 22 -18.78 -2.04 -10.02
N LYS A 23 -17.64 -2.39 -9.40
CA LYS A 23 -17.31 -2.18 -7.97
C LYS A 23 -15.81 -2.05 -7.77
N TYR A 24 -15.39 -1.43 -6.67
CA TYR A 24 -14.00 -1.34 -6.26
C TYR A 24 -13.86 -1.27 -4.73
N ASP A 25 -12.65 -1.53 -4.22
CA ASP A 25 -12.46 -1.80 -2.80
C ASP A 25 -12.47 -0.53 -1.93
N HIS A 26 -11.78 0.53 -2.36
CA HIS A 26 -11.61 1.73 -1.53
C HIS A 26 -11.86 3.05 -2.28
N PHE A 27 -12.62 3.95 -1.64
CA PHE A 27 -12.72 5.36 -2.02
C PHE A 27 -11.94 6.22 -1.01
N PRO A 28 -10.75 6.74 -1.37
CA PRO A 28 -9.96 7.58 -0.49
C PRO A 28 -10.46 9.04 -0.54
N SER A 29 -11.05 9.49 0.56
CA SER A 29 -11.35 10.91 0.81
C SER A 29 -10.15 11.57 1.49
N HIS A 30 -9.72 12.73 1.01
CA HIS A 30 -8.51 13.37 1.51
C HIS A 30 -8.56 14.90 1.37
N ASP A 31 -7.84 15.61 2.25
CA ASP A 31 -7.65 17.06 2.11
C ASP A 31 -6.63 17.38 1.01
N TRP A 32 -6.99 18.29 0.11
CA TRP A 32 -6.17 18.70 -1.02
C TRP A 32 -4.87 19.35 -0.58
N LEU A 33 -4.87 20.06 0.56
CA LEU A 33 -3.71 20.79 1.08
C LEU A 33 -2.72 19.89 1.86
N THR A 34 -3.05 18.64 2.14
CA THR A 34 -2.12 17.70 2.78
C THR A 34 -1.00 17.30 1.83
N SER A 35 0.23 17.17 2.33
CA SER A 35 1.39 16.80 1.51
C SER A 35 1.21 15.41 0.87
N ARG A 36 1.71 15.23 -0.35
CA ARG A 36 1.61 13.96 -1.09
C ARG A 36 2.34 12.83 -0.38
N TRP A 37 3.50 13.14 0.17
CA TRP A 37 4.28 12.17 0.94
C TRP A 37 3.53 11.68 2.15
N LEU A 38 2.80 12.56 2.85
CA LEU A 38 1.96 12.15 3.95
C LEU A 38 0.82 11.24 3.47
N LYS A 39 0.10 11.62 2.40
CA LYS A 39 -0.93 10.76 1.79
C LYS A 39 -0.38 9.38 1.41
N LEU A 40 0.79 9.34 0.76
CA LEU A 40 1.45 8.11 0.34
C LEU A 40 1.86 7.26 1.55
N CYS A 41 2.51 7.85 2.55
CA CYS A 41 2.91 7.15 3.78
C CYS A 41 1.69 6.60 4.52
N THR A 42 0.61 7.37 4.62
CA THR A 42 -0.64 6.92 5.24
C THR A 42 -1.26 5.77 4.46
N MET A 43 -1.31 5.83 3.13
CA MET A 43 -1.82 4.72 2.33
C MET A 43 -0.93 3.46 2.43
N LEU A 44 0.40 3.60 2.39
CA LEU A 44 1.33 2.49 2.61
C LEU A 44 1.06 1.84 3.97
N PHE A 45 0.88 2.66 5.01
CA PHE A 45 0.57 2.17 6.34
C PHE A 45 -0.78 1.45 6.38
N ILE A 46 -1.88 2.06 5.89
CA ILE A 46 -3.22 1.48 5.93
C ILE A 46 -3.29 0.16 5.15
N PHE A 47 -2.70 0.10 3.96
CA PHE A 47 -2.88 -1.06 3.08
C PHE A 47 -1.85 -2.18 3.29
N ASN A 48 -0.64 -1.86 3.78
CA ASN A 48 0.45 -2.85 3.85
C ASN A 48 0.88 -3.22 5.26
N SER A 49 0.65 -2.39 6.28
CA SER A 49 1.16 -2.63 7.65
C SER A 49 0.72 -3.98 8.22
N ARG A 50 -0.57 -4.32 8.11
CA ARG A 50 -1.12 -5.58 8.63
C ARG A 50 -0.41 -6.79 8.03
N THR A 51 -0.24 -6.81 6.70
CA THR A 51 0.44 -7.93 6.05
C THR A 51 1.92 -7.96 6.41
N ALA A 52 2.58 -6.80 6.47
CA ALA A 52 3.97 -6.71 6.89
C ALA A 52 4.16 -7.28 8.31
N MET A 53 3.30 -6.90 9.26
CA MET A 53 3.32 -7.45 10.62
C MET A 53 3.12 -8.96 10.67
N VAL A 54 2.16 -9.50 9.90
CA VAL A 54 1.92 -10.94 9.85
C VAL A 54 3.10 -11.68 9.22
N ALA A 55 3.68 -11.17 8.13
CA ALA A 55 4.85 -11.75 7.49
C ALA A 55 6.06 -11.74 8.41
N THR A 56 6.29 -10.63 9.13
CA THR A 56 7.31 -10.51 10.16
C THR A 56 7.10 -11.50 11.30
N LEU A 57 5.87 -11.66 11.78
CA LEU A 57 5.56 -12.64 12.82
C LEU A 57 5.86 -14.07 12.35
N ILE A 58 5.44 -14.45 11.15
CA ILE A 58 5.73 -15.77 10.56
C ILE A 58 7.25 -15.98 10.43
N CYS A 59 7.98 -14.98 9.95
CA CYS A 59 9.43 -15.04 9.82
C CYS A 59 10.12 -15.21 11.18
N SER A 60 9.71 -14.44 12.19
CA SER A 60 10.21 -14.56 13.56
C SER A 60 9.95 -15.94 14.16
N LEU A 61 8.75 -16.52 13.92
CA LEU A 61 8.41 -17.86 14.39
C LEU A 61 9.14 -18.97 13.63
N ALA A 62 9.53 -18.74 12.38
CA ALA A 62 10.34 -19.70 11.63
C ALA A 62 11.80 -19.72 12.10
N VAL A 63 12.33 -18.56 12.51
CA VAL A 63 13.74 -18.38 12.90
C VAL A 63 13.96 -18.52 14.41
N GLY A 64 12.91 -18.41 15.24
CA GLY A 64 13.00 -18.57 16.69
C GLY A 64 13.35 -19.99 17.17
N PRO A 65 12.66 -21.04 16.69
CA PRO A 65 12.90 -22.43 17.09
C PRO A 65 14.31 -22.93 16.76
N THR A 66 14.87 -22.52 15.62
CA THR A 66 16.25 -22.88 15.23
C THR A 66 17.31 -22.38 16.22
N LYS A 67 16.97 -21.39 17.05
CA LYS A 67 17.86 -20.84 18.10
C LYS A 67 17.66 -21.49 19.47
N TRP A 68 16.54 -22.18 19.69
CA TRP A 68 16.23 -22.80 20.98
C TRP A 68 16.99 -24.11 21.17
N GLU A 69 17.19 -24.87 20.09
CA GLU A 69 17.85 -26.18 20.12
C GLU A 69 19.37 -26.13 20.28
N THR A 70 20.02 -24.96 20.21
CA THR A 70 21.48 -24.81 20.35
C THR A 70 21.96 -24.48 21.76
N LYS A 71 21.06 -24.31 22.74
CA LYS A 71 21.42 -23.87 24.11
C LYS A 71 22.27 -24.85 24.94
N ASP A 72 22.40 -26.11 24.54
CA ASP A 72 23.23 -27.10 25.25
C ASP A 72 24.70 -27.13 24.78
N SER A 73 25.11 -26.20 23.90
CA SER A 73 26.51 -26.05 23.51
C SER A 73 26.98 -24.63 23.78
N ALA A 74 28.10 -24.48 24.50
CA ALA A 74 28.74 -23.20 24.81
C ALA A 74 28.80 -22.26 23.59
N PRO A 75 28.67 -20.93 23.75
CA PRO A 75 28.57 -20.01 22.64
C PRO A 75 29.78 -20.16 21.73
N LYS A 76 29.56 -20.67 20.51
CA LYS A 76 30.61 -20.82 19.52
C LYS A 76 30.87 -19.45 18.92
N TYR A 77 32.11 -19.20 18.50
CA TYR A 77 32.59 -17.93 17.91
C TYR A 77 31.79 -17.43 16.67
N GLY A 78 30.76 -18.17 16.22
CA GLY A 78 29.84 -17.83 15.12
C GLY A 78 28.43 -17.38 15.53
N ASP A 79 28.02 -17.52 16.80
CA ASP A 79 26.62 -17.26 17.22
C ASP A 79 26.18 -15.80 17.01
N GLY A 80 27.13 -14.85 17.12
CA GLY A 80 26.83 -13.44 16.85
C GLY A 80 26.41 -13.18 15.40
N VAL A 81 27.07 -13.82 14.43
CA VAL A 81 26.79 -13.64 13.00
C VAL A 81 25.40 -14.19 12.66
N GLU A 82 25.04 -15.35 13.21
CA GLU A 82 23.72 -15.97 12.98
C GLU A 82 22.58 -15.14 13.61
N ILE A 83 22.82 -14.55 14.78
CA ILE A 83 21.86 -13.61 15.42
C ILE A 83 21.66 -12.36 14.55
N HIS A 84 22.73 -11.83 13.95
CA HIS A 84 22.63 -10.67 13.06
C HIS A 84 21.91 -11.00 11.74
N ILE A 85 22.21 -12.15 11.12
CA ILE A 85 21.55 -12.58 9.86
C ILE A 85 20.06 -12.84 10.08
N SER A 86 19.70 -13.57 11.13
CA SER A 86 18.30 -13.85 11.47
C SER A 86 17.49 -12.58 11.72
N SER A 87 18.05 -11.65 12.51
CA SER A 87 17.40 -10.35 12.75
C SER A 87 17.25 -9.57 11.45
N PHE A 88 18.29 -9.55 10.62
CA PHE A 88 18.26 -8.92 9.30
C PHE A 88 17.16 -9.51 8.39
N CYS A 89 16.99 -10.83 8.36
CA CYS A 89 15.93 -11.49 7.59
C CYS A 89 14.52 -11.04 8.03
N VAL A 90 14.28 -10.90 9.34
CA VAL A 90 13.00 -10.44 9.88
C VAL A 90 12.72 -8.98 9.50
N TYR A 91 13.71 -8.10 9.62
CA TYR A 91 13.58 -6.70 9.17
C TYR A 91 13.38 -6.60 7.66
N LEU A 92 14.12 -7.41 6.88
CA LEU A 92 13.99 -7.44 5.44
C LEU A 92 12.59 -7.91 5.02
N ALA A 93 12.05 -8.95 5.67
CA ALA A 93 10.68 -9.40 5.45
C ALA A 93 9.66 -8.29 5.72
N PHE A 94 9.82 -7.55 6.83
CA PHE A 94 8.97 -6.40 7.12
C PHE A 94 9.03 -5.36 5.99
N LEU A 95 10.24 -4.92 5.60
CA LEU A 95 10.42 -3.89 4.58
C LEU A 95 9.88 -4.33 3.21
N LEU A 96 10.12 -5.58 2.82
CA LEU A 96 9.65 -6.13 1.56
C LEU A 96 8.12 -6.11 1.47
N PHE A 97 7.44 -6.61 2.50
CA PHE A 97 5.98 -6.59 2.52
C PHE A 97 5.45 -5.16 2.71
N PHE A 98 6.05 -4.35 3.58
CA PHE A 98 5.58 -2.98 3.81
C PHE A 98 5.63 -2.11 2.55
N PHE A 99 6.72 -2.20 1.76
CA PHE A 99 6.88 -1.38 0.56
C PHE A 99 6.35 -2.01 -0.73
N PHE A 100 6.28 -3.34 -0.82
CA PHE A 100 5.95 -4.02 -2.08
C PHE A 100 4.74 -4.95 -2.00
N TRP A 101 4.00 -4.99 -0.88
CA TRP A 101 2.85 -5.88 -0.74
C TRP A 101 1.81 -5.72 -1.85
N GLN A 102 1.53 -4.51 -2.33
CA GLN A 102 0.61 -4.31 -3.46
C GLN A 102 1.01 -5.11 -4.72
N ARG A 103 2.30 -5.22 -5.03
CA ARG A 103 2.83 -5.97 -6.19
C ARG A 103 2.91 -7.47 -5.89
N ILE A 104 3.31 -7.84 -4.68
CA ILE A 104 3.32 -9.24 -4.25
C ILE A 104 1.89 -9.78 -4.26
N ARG A 105 0.94 -8.98 -3.79
CA ARG A 105 -0.48 -9.30 -3.76
C ARG A 105 -1.01 -9.61 -5.15
N THR A 106 -0.65 -8.86 -6.20
CA THR A 106 -1.15 -9.15 -7.56
C THR A 106 -0.71 -10.51 -8.09
N LEU A 107 0.38 -11.07 -7.56
CA LEU A 107 0.83 -12.42 -7.90
C LEU A 107 0.12 -13.50 -7.07
N LEU A 108 -0.26 -13.19 -5.83
CA LEU A 108 -0.84 -14.17 -4.90
C LEU A 108 -2.37 -14.15 -4.85
N ARG A 109 -3.00 -13.00 -5.12
CA ARG A 109 -4.44 -12.72 -4.93
C ARG A 109 -4.91 -11.59 -5.86
N ARG A 110 -6.22 -11.30 -5.84
CA ARG A 110 -6.77 -10.16 -6.58
C ARG A 110 -6.14 -8.82 -6.11
N PRO A 111 -5.80 -7.90 -7.05
CA PRO A 111 -5.32 -6.57 -6.70
C PRO A 111 -6.38 -5.81 -5.90
N LEU A 112 -5.92 -4.84 -5.09
CA LEU A 112 -6.81 -3.84 -4.50
C LEU A 112 -7.07 -2.76 -5.55
N VAL A 113 -8.34 -2.49 -5.80
CA VAL A 113 -8.78 -1.44 -6.72
C VAL A 113 -9.24 -0.25 -5.90
N VAL A 114 -8.63 0.91 -6.15
CA VAL A 114 -8.85 2.14 -5.39
C VAL A 114 -9.24 3.24 -6.36
N PHE A 115 -10.26 4.01 -6.03
CA PHE A 115 -10.61 5.20 -6.78
C PHE A 115 -9.55 6.27 -6.60
N LEU A 116 -9.10 6.88 -7.68
CA LEU A 116 -8.20 8.02 -7.64
C LEU A 116 -8.78 9.12 -8.51
N ASP A 117 -9.21 10.22 -7.88
CA ASP A 117 -9.81 11.39 -8.54
C ASP A 117 -8.99 11.87 -9.73
N LYS A 118 -7.66 11.93 -9.58
CA LYS A 118 -6.74 12.34 -10.64
C LYS A 118 -6.83 11.47 -11.92
N LEU A 119 -7.09 10.17 -11.77
CA LEU A 119 -7.13 9.22 -12.88
C LEU A 119 -8.56 8.94 -13.35
N CYS A 120 -9.53 8.92 -12.44
CA CYS A 120 -10.91 8.54 -12.74
C CYS A 120 -11.78 9.70 -13.21
N ILE A 121 -11.35 10.95 -13.01
CA ILE A 121 -12.04 12.15 -13.51
C ILE A 121 -11.14 12.80 -14.57
N ALA A 122 -11.62 12.85 -15.81
CA ALA A 122 -10.90 13.45 -16.92
C ALA A 122 -10.64 14.93 -16.64
N GLN A 123 -9.38 15.31 -16.34
CA GLN A 123 -9.06 16.68 -15.97
C GLN A 123 -8.93 17.62 -17.17
N GLY A 124 -8.52 17.09 -18.34
CA GLY A 124 -8.29 17.87 -19.56
C GLY A 124 -9.55 18.17 -20.38
N ASN A 125 -10.63 17.41 -20.20
CA ASN A 125 -11.90 17.62 -20.90
C ASN A 125 -12.97 18.18 -19.94
N PRO A 126 -13.41 19.44 -20.10
CA PRO A 126 -14.31 20.09 -19.14
C PRO A 126 -15.67 19.41 -19.02
N GLU A 127 -16.24 18.91 -20.12
CA GLU A 127 -17.55 18.23 -20.09
C GLU A 127 -17.47 16.88 -19.37
N LEU A 128 -16.41 16.11 -19.62
CA LEU A 128 -16.20 14.83 -18.93
C LEU A 128 -15.82 15.03 -17.46
N LYS A 129 -15.09 16.10 -17.15
CA LYS A 129 -14.79 16.52 -15.77
C LYS A 129 -16.07 16.80 -15.01
N GLU A 130 -16.97 17.61 -15.57
CA GLU A 130 -18.25 17.96 -14.97
C GLU A 130 -19.09 16.70 -14.72
N LYS A 131 -19.23 15.83 -15.72
CA LYS A 131 -19.92 14.54 -15.58
C LYS A 131 -19.30 13.67 -14.48
N GLY A 132 -17.98 13.62 -14.39
CA GLY A 132 -17.26 12.89 -13.35
C GLY A 132 -17.52 13.43 -11.94
N ILE A 133 -17.53 14.76 -11.78
CA ILE A 133 -17.82 15.43 -10.51
C ILE A 133 -19.27 15.20 -10.09
N LEU A 134 -20.23 15.37 -11.01
CA LEU A 134 -21.65 15.12 -10.74
C LEU A 134 -21.91 13.63 -10.43
N GLY A 135 -21.08 12.74 -10.95
CA GLY A 135 -21.13 11.29 -10.69
C GLY A 135 -20.43 10.81 -9.42
N LEU A 136 -19.83 11.70 -8.60
CA LEU A 136 -19.07 11.30 -7.40
C LEU A 136 -19.87 10.45 -6.41
N ALA A 137 -21.16 10.77 -6.22
CA ALA A 137 -22.04 9.97 -5.37
C ALA A 137 -22.18 8.54 -5.89
N GLY A 138 -22.23 8.36 -7.21
CA GLY A 138 -22.28 7.05 -7.85
C GLY A 138 -20.98 6.26 -7.66
N PHE A 139 -19.81 6.91 -7.75
CA PHE A 139 -18.54 6.26 -7.41
C PHE A 139 -18.57 5.78 -5.95
N LEU A 140 -18.91 6.65 -5.02
CA LEU A 140 -18.99 6.32 -3.59
C LEU A 140 -19.92 5.13 -3.32
N GLU A 141 -21.09 5.07 -3.98
CA GLU A 141 -22.04 3.96 -3.87
C GLU A 141 -21.47 2.61 -4.34
N LYS A 142 -20.54 2.62 -5.31
CA LYS A 142 -19.89 1.41 -5.83
C LYS A 142 -18.61 1.02 -5.09
N SER A 143 -18.21 1.80 -4.09
CA SER A 143 -17.06 1.48 -3.23
C SER A 143 -17.44 0.58 -2.07
N ASP A 144 -16.61 -0.42 -1.76
CA ASP A 144 -16.83 -1.29 -0.60
C ASP A 144 -16.49 -0.56 0.71
N HIS A 145 -15.49 0.33 0.68
CA HIS A 145 -15.02 1.08 1.85
C HIS A 145 -14.70 2.55 1.53
N LEU A 146 -15.13 3.45 2.42
CA LEU A 146 -14.68 4.84 2.45
C LEU A 146 -13.44 4.95 3.34
N THR A 147 -12.31 5.40 2.80
CA THR A 147 -11.06 5.61 3.55
C THR A 147 -10.80 7.10 3.71
N ILE A 148 -10.89 7.61 4.94
CA ILE A 148 -10.72 9.03 5.21
C ILE A 148 -9.27 9.31 5.64
N LEU A 149 -8.54 10.04 4.80
CA LEU A 149 -7.20 10.55 5.08
C LEU A 149 -7.33 11.93 5.72
N TRP A 150 -7.59 11.94 7.03
CA TRP A 150 -7.79 13.17 7.79
C TRP A 150 -6.45 13.79 8.20
N SER A 151 -6.38 15.13 8.17
CA SER A 151 -5.28 15.90 8.74
C SER A 151 -5.83 17.04 9.60
N ALA A 152 -5.27 17.23 10.79
CA ALA A 152 -5.74 18.13 11.86
C ALA A 152 -5.51 19.62 11.60
N ARG A 153 -5.66 20.11 10.36
CA ARG A 153 -5.64 21.55 10.14
C ARG A 153 -6.79 22.21 10.89
#